data_AF-A0A962E4P6-F1
#
_entry.id   AF-A0A962E4P6-F1
#
_cell.length_a   1.000
_cell.length_b   1.000
_cell.length_c   1.000
_cell.angle_alpha   90.00
_cell.angle_beta   90.00
_cell.angle_gamma   90.00
#
_symmetry.space_group_name_H-M   'P 1'
#
loop_
_entity.id
_entity.type
_entity.pdbx_description
1 polymer ?
#
loop_
_entity_poly.entity_id
_entity_poly.type
_entity_poly.pdbx_seq_one_letter_code
_entity_poly.pdbx_strand_id
1 'polypeptide(L)'
;MDLYQAIVYAHIAAGSVALILFWTAGLMKKGTTSHRRVGQFYLLAMVGVMLSGLVMVQAAFNRGQTYAGIFLGFLVLLVATSCWSSWRAIRDRRDRRRYYGLVYWTLTGLTTLVGVSVSALGFNIGATLLAVFGLVGVSVGIGAVRGYARAKSDPKWWLKEHYGAMIGNGVAT
;
A
#
# COMPACT_ATOMS: atom_id res chain seq x y z
N MET A 1 27.15 14.16 4.35
CA MET A 1 25.83 13.62 3.95
C MET A 1 25.01 14.75 3.40
N ASP A 2 24.45 14.60 2.20
CA ASP A 2 23.44 15.53 1.71
C ASP A 2 22.05 15.18 2.29
N LEU A 3 21.10 16.11 2.18
CA LEU A 3 19.74 15.94 2.70
C LEU A 3 19.03 14.72 2.06
N TYR A 4 19.31 14.46 0.78
CA TYR A 4 18.69 13.34 0.06
C TYR A 4 19.16 12.00 0.63
N GLN A 5 20.46 11.83 0.88
CA GLN A 5 21.04 10.64 1.53
C GLN A 5 20.47 10.45 2.93
N ALA A 6 20.27 11.52 3.69
CA ALA A 6 19.64 11.43 5.01
C ALA A 6 18.22 10.88 4.92
N ILE A 7 17.44 11.34 3.95
CA ILE A 7 16.07 10.86 3.72
C ILE A 7 16.06 9.40 3.26
N VAL A 8 16.99 9.01 2.38
CA VAL A 8 17.11 7.61 1.95
C VAL A 8 17.45 6.70 3.13
N TYR A 9 18.40 7.06 3.99
CA TYR A 9 18.70 6.27 5.18
C TYR A 9 17.54 6.23 6.17
N ALA A 10 16.83 7.34 6.35
CA ALA A 10 15.63 7.36 7.17
C ALA A 10 14.53 6.45 6.60
N HIS A 11 14.36 6.41 5.28
CA HIS A 11 13.44 5.51 4.60
C HIS A 11 13.80 4.04 4.83
N ILE A 12 15.08 3.68 4.63
CA ILE A 12 15.58 2.32 4.85
C ILE A 12 15.41 1.90 6.32
N ALA A 13 15.72 2.79 7.26
CA ALA A 13 15.55 2.52 8.68
C ALA A 13 14.07 2.32 9.06
N ALA A 14 13.18 3.18 8.56
CA ALA A 14 11.74 3.06 8.77
C ALA A 14 11.17 1.77 8.17
N GLY A 15 11.58 1.42 6.94
CA GLY A 15 11.22 0.16 6.27
C GLY A 15 11.73 -1.06 7.03
N SER A 16 12.98 -1.03 7.51
CA SER A 16 13.55 -2.12 8.32
C SER A 16 12.77 -2.33 9.62
N VAL A 17 12.42 -1.25 10.31
CA VAL A 17 11.58 -1.31 11.51
C VAL A 17 10.19 -1.86 11.16
N ALA A 18 9.57 -1.38 10.08
CA ALA A 18 8.28 -1.87 9.62
C ALA A 18 8.35 -3.38 9.30
N LEU A 19 9.41 -3.87 8.65
CA LEU A 19 9.55 -5.28 8.28
C LEU A 19 9.65 -6.18 9.53
N ILE A 20 10.43 -5.75 10.52
CA ILE A 20 10.54 -6.45 11.82
C ILE A 20 9.17 -6.48 12.51
N LEU A 21 8.46 -5.36 12.55
CA LEU A 21 7.14 -5.26 13.18
C LEU A 21 6.09 -6.10 12.43
N PHE A 22 6.16 -6.16 11.10
CA PHE A 22 5.28 -6.97 10.26
C PHE A 22 5.38 -8.45 10.63
N TRP A 23 6.59 -9.00 10.62
CA TRP A 23 6.82 -10.41 10.97
C TRP A 23 6.48 -10.68 12.45
N THR A 24 6.82 -9.75 13.34
CA THR A 24 6.45 -9.85 14.76
C THR A 24 4.94 -9.95 14.92
N ALA A 25 4.17 -9.06 14.30
CA ALA A 25 2.70 -9.10 14.35
C ALA A 25 2.12 -10.34 13.64
N GLY A 26 2.76 -10.80 12.55
CA GLY A 26 2.38 -11.97 11.78
C GLY A 26 2.51 -13.28 12.55
N LEU A 27 3.56 -13.41 13.38
CA LEU A 27 3.79 -14.59 14.23
C LEU A 27 2.92 -14.58 15.51
N MET A 28 2.43 -13.42 15.93
CA MET A 28 1.55 -13.32 17.10
C MET A 28 0.17 -13.98 16.91
N LYS A 29 -0.47 -14.28 18.04
CA LYS A 29 -1.90 -14.66 18.08
C LYS A 29 -2.73 -13.45 17.65
N LYS A 30 -3.47 -13.62 16.54
CA LYS A 30 -4.24 -12.58 15.87
C LYS A 30 -5.33 -12.07 16.80
N GLY A 31 -5.53 -10.75 16.81
CA GLY A 31 -6.56 -10.09 17.61
C GLY A 31 -6.23 -9.86 19.09
N THR A 32 -5.09 -10.33 19.60
CA THR A 32 -4.59 -9.99 20.96
C THR A 32 -4.23 -8.50 21.07
N THR A 33 -4.14 -7.98 22.30
CA THR A 33 -3.70 -6.60 22.56
C THR A 33 -2.31 -6.34 22.00
N SER A 34 -1.39 -7.30 22.15
CA SER A 34 -0.02 -7.20 21.63
C SER A 34 0.01 -7.15 20.09
N HIS A 35 -0.72 -8.04 19.41
CA HIS A 35 -0.84 -8.00 17.94
C HIS A 35 -1.35 -6.64 17.44
N ARG A 36 -2.35 -6.06 18.12
CA ARG A 36 -2.90 -4.74 17.76
C ARG A 36 -1.88 -3.62 17.95
N ARG A 37 -1.14 -3.60 19.06
CA ARG A 37 -0.12 -2.56 19.34
C ARG A 37 1.04 -2.64 18.35
N VAL A 38 1.57 -3.84 18.10
CA VAL A 38 2.64 -4.03 17.10
C VAL A 38 2.16 -3.61 15.71
N GLY A 39 0.92 -3.97 15.33
CA GLY A 39 0.31 -3.51 14.08
C GLY A 39 0.13 -1.99 13.98
N GLN A 40 -0.14 -1.30 15.08
CA GLN A 40 -0.18 0.16 15.12
C GLN A 40 1.19 0.80 14.90
N PHE A 41 2.23 0.28 15.56
CA PHE A 41 3.60 0.73 15.33
C PHE A 41 4.07 0.44 13.90
N TYR A 42 3.67 -0.70 13.34
CA TYR A 42 3.92 -1.04 11.94
C TYR A 42 3.33 0.03 11.01
N LEU A 43 2.04 0.35 11.15
CA LEU A 43 1.39 1.36 10.32
C LEU A 43 2.01 2.75 10.51
N LEU A 44 2.47 3.09 11.71
CA LEU A 44 3.19 4.34 11.97
C LEU A 44 4.55 4.37 11.24
N ALA A 45 5.30 3.27 11.24
CA ALA A 45 6.54 3.16 10.47
C ALA A 45 6.28 3.29 8.96
N MET A 46 5.20 2.68 8.45
CA MET A 46 4.78 2.83 7.05
C MET A 46 4.43 4.27 6.67
N VAL A 47 3.92 5.09 7.60
CA VAL A 47 3.76 6.54 7.36
C VAL A 47 5.12 7.20 7.14
N GLY A 48 6.15 6.84 7.92
CA GLY A 48 7.53 7.31 7.69
C GLY A 48 8.07 6.90 6.32
N VAL A 49 7.84 5.65 5.91
CA VAL A 49 8.20 5.13 4.57
C VAL A 49 7.50 5.93 3.47
N MET A 50 6.20 6.21 3.59
CA MET A 50 5.46 6.99 2.60
C MET A 50 5.92 8.44 2.52
N LEU A 51 6.14 9.12 3.65
CA LEU A 51 6.59 10.51 3.67
C LEU A 51 7.97 10.69 3.03
N SER A 52 8.91 9.82 3.38
CA SER A 52 10.23 9.80 2.75
C SER A 52 10.17 9.36 1.28
N GLY A 53 9.28 8.43 0.94
CA GLY A 53 8.97 8.03 -0.43
C GLY A 53 8.51 9.19 -1.31
N LEU A 54 7.61 10.04 -0.82
CA LEU A 54 7.15 11.24 -1.53
C LEU A 54 8.30 12.21 -1.84
N VAL A 55 9.24 12.37 -0.90
CA VAL A 55 10.42 13.21 -1.17
C VAL A 55 11.32 12.59 -2.24
N MET A 56 11.47 11.27 -2.25
CA MET A 56 12.23 10.57 -3.30
C MET A 56 11.55 10.66 -4.68
N VAL A 57 10.21 10.63 -4.73
CA VAL A 57 9.44 10.88 -5.95
C VAL A 57 9.76 12.26 -6.50
N GLN A 58 9.67 13.30 -5.67
CA GLN A 58 9.99 14.66 -6.08
C GLN A 58 11.45 14.80 -6.56
N ALA A 59 12.39 14.19 -5.82
CA ALA A 59 13.80 14.20 -6.17
C ALA A 59 14.07 13.51 -7.53
N ALA A 60 13.37 12.41 -7.83
CA ALA A 60 13.48 11.72 -9.11
C ALA A 60 13.04 12.63 -10.27
N PHE A 61 11.90 13.31 -10.15
CA PHE A 61 11.44 14.26 -11.17
C PHE A 61 12.39 15.44 -11.34
N ASN A 62 12.90 16.01 -10.24
CA ASN A 62 13.85 17.12 -10.29
C ASN A 62 15.18 16.76 -11.00
N ARG A 63 15.54 15.48 -11.00
CA ARG A 63 16.75 14.95 -11.68
C ARG A 63 16.47 14.48 -13.11
N GLY A 64 15.28 14.72 -13.65
CA GLY A 64 14.87 14.25 -14.98
C GLY A 64 14.63 12.74 -15.07
N GLN A 65 14.58 12.02 -13.94
CA GLN A 65 14.34 10.58 -13.89
C GLN A 65 12.83 10.28 -13.91
N THR A 66 12.14 10.70 -14.97
CA THR A 66 10.67 10.68 -15.08
C THR A 66 10.07 9.30 -14.83
N TYR A 67 10.60 8.24 -15.44
CA TYR A 67 10.06 6.89 -15.28
C TYR A 67 10.24 6.34 -13.86
N ALA A 68 11.36 6.67 -13.21
CA ALA A 68 11.59 6.32 -11.81
C ALA A 68 10.61 7.07 -10.89
N GLY A 69 10.40 8.37 -11.12
CA GLY A 69 9.44 9.19 -10.39
C GLY A 69 8.01 8.65 -10.50
N ILE A 70 7.58 8.28 -11.73
CA ILE A 70 6.28 7.64 -11.98
C ILE A 70 6.16 6.33 -11.19
N PHE A 71 7.17 5.47 -11.27
CA PHE A 71 7.15 4.17 -10.61
C PHE A 71 7.11 4.31 -9.08
N LEU A 72 7.97 5.15 -8.50
CA LEU A 72 7.98 5.44 -7.06
C LEU A 72 6.65 6.04 -6.60
N GLY A 73 6.07 6.96 -7.37
CA GLY A 73 4.78 7.57 -7.05
C GLY A 73 3.65 6.53 -7.02
N PHE A 74 3.66 5.59 -7.97
CA PHE A 74 2.74 4.47 -7.99
C PHE A 74 2.91 3.55 -6.77
N LEU A 75 4.15 3.24 -6.36
CA LEU A 75 4.40 2.45 -5.15
C LEU A 75 3.88 3.15 -3.89
N VAL A 76 4.09 4.46 -3.74
CA VAL A 76 3.55 5.24 -2.61
C VAL A 76 2.02 5.16 -2.58
N LEU A 77 1.36 5.29 -3.74
CA LEU A 77 -0.09 5.17 -3.84
C LEU A 77 -0.59 3.77 -3.46
N LEU A 78 0.08 2.71 -3.93
CA LEU A 78 -0.25 1.33 -3.57
C LEU A 78 -0.15 1.09 -2.05
N VAL A 79 0.92 1.58 -1.43
CA VAL A 79 1.15 1.50 0.01
C VAL A 79 0.09 2.28 0.77
N ALA A 80 -0.24 3.50 0.34
CA ALA A 80 -1.27 4.32 0.97
C ALA A 80 -2.64 3.62 0.93
N THR A 81 -3.03 3.07 -0.22
CA THR A 81 -4.28 2.31 -0.38
C THR A 81 -4.31 1.08 0.52
N SER A 82 -3.20 0.36 0.65
CA SER A 82 -3.10 -0.86 1.46
C SER A 82 -3.05 -0.57 2.97
N CYS A 83 -2.32 0.46 3.40
CA CYS A 83 -2.31 0.95 4.78
C CYS A 83 -3.69 1.45 5.20
N TRP A 84 -4.36 2.23 4.35
CA TRP A 84 -5.70 2.71 4.61
C TRP A 84 -6.70 1.55 4.72
N SER A 85 -6.70 0.62 3.76
CA SER A 85 -7.60 -0.53 3.74
C SER A 85 -7.40 -1.45 4.93
N SER A 86 -6.14 -1.77 5.29
CA SER A 86 -5.82 -2.63 6.43
C SER A 86 -6.34 -2.06 7.76
N TRP A 87 -6.21 -0.75 7.98
CA TRP A 87 -6.71 -0.07 9.18
C TRP A 87 -8.24 0.02 9.18
N ARG A 88 -8.83 0.48 8.07
CA ARG A 88 -10.27 0.72 7.95
C ARG A 88 -11.08 -0.56 7.98
N ALA A 89 -10.56 -1.67 7.47
CA ALA A 89 -11.23 -2.96 7.54
C ALA A 89 -11.51 -3.36 9.00
N ILE A 90 -10.57 -3.12 9.93
CA ILE A 90 -10.79 -3.39 11.36
C ILE A 90 -11.71 -2.35 11.99
N ARG A 91 -11.50 -1.05 11.69
CA ARG A 91 -12.27 0.05 12.28
C ARG A 91 -13.75 0.00 11.90
N ASP A 92 -14.04 -0.27 10.65
CA ASP A 92 -15.38 -0.29 10.07
C ASP A 92 -15.93 -1.72 9.94
N ARG A 93 -15.37 -2.70 10.67
CA ARG A 93 -15.74 -4.12 10.57
C ARG A 93 -17.24 -4.43 10.73
N ARG A 94 -18.00 -3.52 11.36
CA ARG A 94 -19.45 -3.62 11.58
C ARG A 94 -20.28 -2.84 10.56
N ASP A 95 -19.65 -1.95 9.79
CA ASP A 95 -20.32 -1.06 8.85
C ASP A 95 -19.65 -1.16 7.48
N ARG A 96 -20.16 -2.10 6.69
CA ARG A 96 -19.69 -2.34 5.32
C ARG A 96 -19.87 -1.13 4.41
N ARG A 97 -20.95 -0.36 4.58
CA ARG A 97 -21.21 0.82 3.73
C ARG A 97 -20.17 1.90 4.01
N ARG A 98 -19.77 2.06 5.27
CA ARG A 98 -18.70 2.97 5.66
C ARG A 98 -17.33 2.54 5.13
N TYR A 99 -17.02 1.25 5.13
CA TYR A 99 -15.77 0.75 4.55
C TYR A 99 -15.72 0.96 3.03
N TYR A 100 -16.72 0.46 2.28
CA TYR A 100 -16.83 0.63 0.82
C TYR A 100 -17.43 1.99 0.41
N GLY A 101 -17.12 3.04 1.17
CA GLY A 101 -17.57 4.40 0.89
C GLY A 101 -16.72 5.10 -0.18
N LEU A 102 -16.89 6.42 -0.28
CA LEU A 102 -16.19 7.25 -1.27
C LEU A 102 -14.67 7.04 -1.27
N VAL A 103 -14.04 7.12 -0.09
CA VAL A 103 -12.58 7.04 0.03
C VAL A 103 -12.03 5.70 -0.48
N TYR A 104 -12.72 4.59 -0.21
CA TYR A 104 -12.32 3.27 -0.69
C TYR A 104 -12.31 3.22 -2.22
N TRP A 105 -13.39 3.69 -2.85
CA TRP A 105 -13.50 3.67 -4.31
C TRP A 105 -12.58 4.67 -4.99
N THR A 106 -12.33 5.82 -4.36
CA THR A 106 -11.33 6.78 -4.85
C THR A 106 -9.93 6.18 -4.80
N LEU A 107 -9.51 5.60 -3.67
CA LEU A 107 -8.17 5.03 -3.54
C LEU A 107 -7.96 3.82 -4.45
N THR A 108 -8.89 2.86 -4.46
CA THR A 108 -8.78 1.68 -5.31
C THR A 108 -8.91 2.03 -6.79
N GLY A 109 -9.84 2.92 -7.15
CA GLY A 109 -10.00 3.41 -8.52
C GLY A 109 -8.77 4.16 -9.02
N LEU A 110 -8.21 5.08 -8.24
CA LEU A 110 -6.99 5.80 -8.60
C LEU A 110 -5.80 4.86 -8.73
N THR A 111 -5.64 3.92 -7.78
CA THR A 111 -4.57 2.91 -7.83
C THR A 111 -4.68 2.04 -9.08
N THR A 112 -5.89 1.66 -9.47
CA THR A 112 -6.13 0.90 -10.69
C THR A 112 -5.86 1.71 -11.95
N LEU A 113 -6.36 2.94 -12.03
CA LEU A 113 -6.10 3.83 -13.17
C LEU A 113 -4.60 4.04 -13.37
N VAL A 114 -3.89 4.42 -12.30
CA VAL A 114 -2.43 4.63 -12.35
C VAL A 114 -1.71 3.33 -12.68
N GLY A 115 -2.13 2.19 -12.12
CA GLY A 115 -1.55 0.88 -12.45
C GLY A 115 -1.69 0.51 -13.93
N VAL A 116 -2.86 0.75 -14.54
CA VAL A 116 -3.07 0.59 -15.98
C VAL A 116 -2.13 1.49 -16.77
N SER A 117 -2.05 2.78 -16.42
CA SER A 117 -1.18 3.75 -17.10
C SER A 117 0.31 3.36 -16.99
N VAL A 118 0.77 2.95 -15.81
CA VAL A 118 2.15 2.51 -15.56
C VAL A 118 2.45 1.23 -16.34
N SER A 119 1.52 0.28 -16.37
CA SER A 119 1.70 -0.96 -17.12
C SER A 119 1.79 -0.70 -18.63
N ALA A 120 0.88 0.12 -19.17
CA ALA A 120 0.87 0.52 -20.58
C ALA A 120 2.16 1.25 -20.96
N LEU A 121 2.62 2.17 -20.12
CA LEU A 121 3.89 2.86 -20.30
C LEU A 121 5.06 1.86 -20.32
N GLY A 122 5.10 0.93 -19.37
CA GLY A 122 6.12 -0.10 -19.28
C GLY A 122 6.21 -0.97 -20.54
N PHE A 123 5.07 -1.39 -21.10
CA PHE A 123 5.05 -2.11 -22.38
C PHE A 123 5.52 -1.24 -23.55
N ASN A 124 5.13 0.03 -23.58
CA ASN A 124 5.51 0.95 -24.65
C ASN A 124 7.02 1.21 -24.72
N ILE A 125 7.68 1.35 -23.56
CA ILE A 125 9.12 1.65 -23.48
C ILE A 125 10.00 0.40 -23.25
N GLY A 126 9.42 -0.80 -23.25
CA GLY A 126 10.14 -2.05 -22.99
C GLY A 126 10.62 -2.22 -21.54
N ALA A 127 10.10 -1.44 -20.59
CA ALA A 127 10.45 -1.54 -19.18
C ALA A 127 9.61 -2.60 -18.47
N THR A 128 10.12 -3.84 -18.42
CA THR A 128 9.44 -5.00 -17.80
C THR A 128 8.99 -4.74 -16.37
N LEU A 129 9.79 -4.02 -15.58
CA LEU A 129 9.45 -3.71 -14.18
C LEU A 129 8.16 -2.89 -14.09
N LEU A 130 8.05 -1.80 -14.84
CA LEU A 130 6.83 -0.96 -14.89
C LEU A 130 5.65 -1.74 -15.45
N ALA A 131 5.88 -2.51 -16.52
CA ALA A 131 4.85 -3.31 -17.18
C ALA A 131 4.18 -4.28 -16.20
N VAL A 132 4.99 -5.07 -15.48
CA VAL A 132 4.50 -6.11 -14.56
C VAL A 132 3.97 -5.52 -13.26
N PHE A 133 4.68 -4.58 -12.63
CA PHE A 133 4.20 -4.00 -11.36
C PHE A 133 2.94 -3.16 -11.55
N GLY A 134 2.75 -2.50 -12.70
CA GLY A 134 1.50 -1.78 -12.99
C GLY A 134 0.26 -2.69 -12.92
N LEU A 135 0.40 -3.98 -13.27
CA LEU A 135 -0.69 -4.98 -13.16
C LEU A 135 -1.12 -5.25 -11.71
N VAL A 136 -0.28 -4.93 -10.71
CA VAL A 136 -0.68 -4.99 -9.30
C VAL A 136 -1.82 -4.00 -9.04
N GLY A 137 -1.78 -2.80 -9.63
CA GLY A 137 -2.86 -1.81 -9.50
C GLY A 137 -4.17 -2.29 -10.14
N VAL A 138 -4.08 -3.02 -11.25
CA VAL A 138 -5.25 -3.69 -11.87
C VAL A 138 -5.83 -4.76 -10.94
N SER A 139 -4.95 -5.54 -10.32
CA SER A 139 -5.33 -6.60 -9.38
C SER A 139 -6.03 -6.02 -8.14
N VAL A 140 -5.63 -4.83 -7.67
CA VAL A 140 -6.32 -4.08 -6.61
C VAL A 140 -7.76 -3.76 -7.00
N GLY A 141 -8.00 -3.27 -8.22
CA GLY A 141 -9.35 -2.93 -8.70
C GLY A 141 -10.26 -4.15 -8.86
N ILE A 142 -9.73 -5.22 -9.47
CA ILE A 142 -10.43 -6.50 -9.58
C ILE A 142 -10.75 -7.04 -8.18
N GLY A 143 -9.78 -7.00 -7.28
CA GLY A 143 -9.95 -7.39 -5.88
C GLY A 143 -11.03 -6.56 -5.19
N ALA A 144 -11.08 -5.25 -5.46
CA ALA A 144 -12.05 -4.36 -4.85
C ALA A 144 -13.49 -4.64 -5.26
N VAL A 145 -13.74 -4.86 -6.56
CA VAL A 145 -15.07 -5.23 -7.06
C VAL A 145 -15.50 -6.60 -6.53
N ARG A 146 -14.60 -7.59 -6.57
CA ARG A 146 -14.87 -8.94 -6.04
C ARG A 146 -15.11 -8.92 -4.53
N GLY A 147 -14.32 -8.15 -3.79
CA GLY A 147 -14.45 -7.95 -2.34
C GLY A 147 -15.80 -7.31 -2.00
N TYR A 148 -16.16 -6.22 -2.68
CA TYR A 148 -17.44 -5.55 -2.48
C TYR A 148 -18.64 -6.47 -2.71
N ALA A 149 -18.63 -7.26 -3.79
CA ALA A 149 -19.68 -8.22 -4.09
C ALA A 149 -19.78 -9.31 -2.99
N ARG A 150 -18.64 -9.91 -2.63
CA ARG A 150 -18.55 -10.97 -1.61
C ARG A 150 -18.98 -10.49 -0.22
N ALA A 151 -18.67 -9.25 0.13
CA ALA A 151 -18.95 -8.70 1.44
C ALA A 151 -20.46 -8.60 1.76
N LYS A 152 -21.36 -8.76 0.78
CA LYS A 152 -22.81 -8.86 1.01
C LYS A 152 -23.20 -10.08 1.86
N SER A 153 -22.53 -11.21 1.67
CA SER A 153 -22.91 -12.50 2.25
C SER A 153 -21.87 -13.08 3.21
N ASP A 154 -20.70 -12.45 3.34
CA ASP A 154 -19.59 -12.95 4.15
C ASP A 154 -19.48 -12.19 5.49
N PRO A 155 -19.82 -12.78 6.65
CA PRO A 155 -19.73 -12.12 7.95
C PRO A 155 -18.29 -11.78 8.38
N LYS A 156 -17.27 -12.36 7.73
CA LYS A 156 -15.85 -12.12 7.98
C LYS A 156 -15.19 -11.35 6.82
N TRP A 157 -15.97 -10.64 6.01
CA TRP A 157 -15.46 -9.83 4.89
C TRP A 157 -14.29 -8.92 5.32
N TRP A 158 -14.43 -8.25 6.46
CA TRP A 158 -13.45 -7.32 7.00
C TRP A 158 -12.11 -7.99 7.32
N LEU A 159 -12.13 -9.28 7.69
CA LEU A 159 -10.90 -10.01 8.00
C LEU A 159 -10.11 -10.32 6.72
N LYS A 160 -10.81 -10.63 5.63
CA LYS A 160 -10.20 -10.87 4.31
C LYS A 160 -9.62 -9.58 3.75
N GLU A 161 -10.34 -8.48 3.86
CA GLU A 161 -9.88 -7.14 3.48
C GLU A 161 -8.64 -6.72 4.30
N HIS A 162 -8.70 -6.87 5.63
CA HIS A 162 -7.56 -6.57 6.50
C HIS A 162 -6.34 -7.43 6.15
N TYR A 163 -6.51 -8.74 6.05
CA TYR A 163 -5.40 -9.67 5.80
C TYR A 163 -4.80 -9.47 4.40
N GLY A 164 -5.63 -9.32 3.38
CA GLY A 164 -5.17 -9.03 2.01
C GLY A 164 -4.38 -7.74 1.93
N ALA A 165 -4.88 -6.66 2.56
CA ALA A 165 -4.18 -5.39 2.61
C ALA A 165 -2.87 -5.46 3.42
N MET A 166 -2.83 -6.23 4.51
CA MET A 166 -1.60 -6.43 5.29
C MET A 166 -0.55 -7.24 4.52
N ILE A 167 -0.93 -8.26 3.74
CA ILE A 167 0.01 -8.94 2.83
C ILE A 167 0.57 -7.96 1.82
N GLY A 168 -0.29 -7.14 1.21
CA GLY A 168 0.15 -6.09 0.28
C GLY A 168 1.15 -5.13 0.90
N ASN A 169 0.89 -4.66 2.13
CA ASN A 169 1.83 -3.82 2.86
C ASN A 169 3.16 -4.54 3.14
N GLY A 170 3.11 -5.82 3.54
CA GLY A 170 4.31 -6.60 3.82
C GLY A 170 5.21 -6.81 2.59
N VAL A 171 4.63 -6.95 1.40
CA VAL A 171 5.39 -7.01 0.13
C VAL A 171 6.02 -5.66 -0.23
N ALA A 172 5.39 -4.56 0.20
CA ALA A 172 5.84 -3.21 -0.09
C ALA A 172 6.75 -2.60 1.00
N THR A 173 7.07 -3.36 2.06
CA THR A 173 7.95 -2.95 3.16
C THR A 173 9.38 -3.42 2.90
#